data_AF-A0A2J7ZD68-F1
#
_entry.id   AF-A0A2J7ZD68-F1
#
_cell.length_a   1.000
_cell.length_b   1.000
_cell.length_c   1.000
_cell.angle_alpha   90.00
_cell.angle_beta   90.00
_cell.angle_gamma   90.00
#
_symmetry.space_group_name_H-M   'P 1'
#
loop_
_entity.id
_entity.type
_entity.pdbx_description
1 polymer ?
#
loop_
_entity_poly.entity_id
_entity_poly.type
_entity_poly.pdbx_seq_one_letter_code
_entity_poly.pdbx_strand_id
1 'polypeptide(L)'
;MVLATDGMAVGQAVGPLLAGAKYSVSVIVPGALERAKPMLALMGRFAAAAKSGVTVRLLCTPQVLAVPHGILAAVRGGQLGFEVRITDADLHGTVIVDGKAAFGRSGPERDGRYATVNTDLASVRALYLMFAGAWGSAMPVHEHLRLADRLRSDSMRVILERLREGHTDDVAAKKIQISLRTYRRHVAAIMRDVGASSRFQAGVRAVELGLLSHSGSELVD
;
A
#
# COMPACT_ATOMS: atom_id res chain seq x y z
N MET A 1 8.11 25.28 4.32
CA MET A 1 8.80 24.10 3.74
C MET A 1 9.49 23.36 4.88
N VAL A 2 9.36 22.04 4.94
CA VAL A 2 9.79 21.20 6.08
C VAL A 2 10.53 19.97 5.56
N LEU A 3 11.51 19.42 6.29
CA LEU A 3 12.21 18.21 5.86
C LEU A 3 11.30 16.97 6.00
N ALA A 4 10.92 16.35 4.88
CA ALA A 4 10.00 15.23 4.79
C ALA A 4 10.62 13.86 5.12
N THR A 5 11.92 13.81 5.43
CA THR A 5 12.62 12.63 5.95
C THR A 5 12.73 12.66 7.49
N ASP A 6 12.47 13.81 8.10
CA ASP A 6 12.48 13.97 9.56
C ASP A 6 11.06 13.78 10.11
N GLY A 7 10.86 12.68 10.85
CA GLY A 7 9.57 12.36 11.48
C GLY A 7 9.08 13.44 12.46
N MET A 8 9.99 14.12 13.16
CA MET A 8 9.64 15.21 14.08
C MET A 8 9.12 16.42 13.30
N ALA A 9 9.84 16.83 12.27
CA ALA A 9 9.47 17.98 11.45
C ALA A 9 8.14 17.73 10.72
N VAL A 10 7.97 16.53 10.14
CA VAL A 10 6.71 16.07 9.55
C VAL A 10 5.57 16.09 10.59
N GLY A 11 5.83 15.60 11.80
CA GLY A 11 4.87 15.65 12.90
C GLY A 11 4.48 17.06 13.29
N GLN A 12 5.43 18.00 13.37
CA GLN A 12 5.12 19.41 13.67
C GLN A 12 4.30 20.06 12.56
N ALA A 13 4.53 19.71 11.30
CA ALA A 13 3.77 20.26 10.16
C ALA A 13 2.34 19.70 10.07
N VAL A 14 2.18 18.38 10.25
CA VAL A 14 0.87 17.71 10.10
C VAL A 14 0.02 17.81 11.36
N GLY A 15 0.64 17.95 12.54
CA GLY A 15 -0.05 18.02 13.83
C GLY A 15 -1.18 19.06 13.89
N PRO A 16 -0.92 20.34 13.56
CA PRO A 16 -1.95 21.37 13.53
C PRO A 16 -3.08 21.09 12.53
N LEU A 17 -2.76 20.49 11.37
CA LEU A 17 -3.77 20.12 10.38
C LEU A 17 -4.72 19.06 10.94
N LEU A 18 -4.19 18.01 11.57
CA LEU A 18 -5.00 16.94 12.17
C LEU A 18 -5.83 17.44 13.36
N ALA A 19 -5.29 18.35 14.17
CA ALA A 19 -6.03 18.95 15.28
C ALA A 19 -7.26 19.76 14.81
N GLY A 20 -7.20 20.33 13.59
CA GLY A 20 -8.30 21.06 12.97
C GLY A 20 -9.29 20.19 12.17
N ALA A 21 -9.05 18.88 12.05
CA ALA A 21 -9.86 17.99 11.24
C ALA A 21 -11.26 17.80 11.84
N LYS A 22 -12.30 17.99 11.03
CA LYS A 22 -13.71 17.86 11.45
C LYS A 22 -14.44 16.70 10.78
N TYR A 23 -14.06 16.34 9.55
CA TYR A 23 -14.84 15.40 8.74
C TYR A 23 -13.99 14.26 8.19
N SER A 24 -12.84 14.57 7.60
CA SER A 24 -12.03 13.56 6.92
C SER A 24 -10.54 13.85 6.89
N VAL A 25 -9.76 12.78 6.94
CA VAL A 25 -8.32 12.77 6.69
C VAL A 25 -8.02 11.70 5.66
N SER A 26 -7.45 12.10 4.52
CA SER A 26 -7.01 11.18 3.46
C SER A 26 -5.48 11.11 3.46
N VAL A 27 -4.93 9.91 3.57
CA VAL A 27 -3.49 9.67 3.75
C VAL A 27 -2.99 8.78 2.64
N ILE A 28 -1.88 9.16 2.03
CA ILE A 28 -1.07 8.32 1.14
C ILE A 28 0.25 8.06 1.86
N VAL A 29 0.54 6.79 2.14
CA VAL A 29 1.85 6.38 2.67
C VAL A 29 2.71 5.90 1.50
N PRO A 30 3.88 6.51 1.26
CA PRO A 30 4.73 6.16 0.12
C PRO A 30 5.30 4.74 0.27
N GLY A 31 5.57 4.05 -0.84
CA GLY A 31 5.92 2.62 -0.81
C GLY A 31 7.33 2.33 -0.28
N ALA A 32 8.28 3.24 -0.48
CA ALA A 32 9.65 3.07 0.04
C ALA A 32 9.69 3.29 1.56
N LEU A 33 10.19 2.30 2.31
CA LEU A 33 10.17 2.30 3.78
C LEU A 33 10.79 3.55 4.42
N GLU A 34 11.93 4.04 3.91
CA GLU A 34 12.55 5.28 4.41
C GLU A 34 11.64 6.51 4.26
N ARG A 35 10.86 6.58 3.17
CA ARG A 35 9.88 7.65 2.94
C ARG A 35 8.60 7.41 3.75
N ALA A 36 8.27 6.16 4.07
CA ALA A 36 7.10 5.78 4.85
C ALA A 36 7.27 6.07 6.36
N LYS A 37 8.48 5.90 6.90
CA LYS A 37 8.78 6.06 8.35
C LYS A 37 8.19 7.33 8.98
N PRO A 38 8.37 8.55 8.42
CA PRO A 38 7.75 9.75 8.98
C PRO A 38 6.22 9.71 9.01
N MET A 39 5.57 9.08 8.02
CA MET A 39 4.12 8.90 7.99
C MET A 39 3.65 7.85 8.98
N LEU A 40 4.39 6.74 9.11
CA LEU A 40 4.11 5.68 10.09
C LEU A 40 4.20 6.21 11.53
N ALA A 41 5.10 7.14 11.82
CA ALA A 41 5.19 7.80 13.11
C ALA A 41 3.91 8.60 13.48
N LEU A 42 3.07 8.95 12.49
CA LEU A 42 1.80 9.64 12.71
C LEU A 42 0.61 8.69 12.92
N MET A 43 0.79 7.36 12.86
CA MET A 43 -0.33 6.40 13.01
C MET A 43 -1.14 6.63 14.28
N GLY A 44 -0.49 6.93 15.40
CA GLY A 44 -1.19 7.23 16.67
C GLY A 44 -2.09 8.47 16.57
N ARG A 45 -1.70 9.47 15.76
CA ARG A 45 -2.49 10.69 15.55
C ARG A 45 -3.65 10.47 14.59
N PHE A 46 -3.45 9.67 13.53
CA PHE A 46 -4.55 9.28 12.65
C PHE A 46 -5.58 8.43 13.40
N ALA A 47 -5.13 7.48 14.21
CA ALA A 47 -5.99 6.69 15.09
C ALA A 47 -6.77 7.59 16.08
N ALA A 48 -6.12 8.60 16.67
CA ALA A 48 -6.80 9.56 17.54
C ALA A 48 -7.87 10.38 16.80
N ALA A 49 -7.59 10.83 15.57
CA ALA A 49 -8.58 11.53 14.76
C ALA A 49 -9.81 10.63 14.46
N ALA A 50 -9.59 9.36 14.10
CA ALA A 50 -10.66 8.40 13.87
C ALA A 50 -11.54 8.20 15.12
N LYS A 51 -10.93 8.06 16.30
CA LYS A 51 -11.65 7.98 17.58
C LYS A 51 -12.49 9.21 17.90
N SER A 52 -12.10 10.38 17.40
CA SER A 52 -12.85 11.63 17.55
C SER A 52 -13.98 11.78 16.52
N GLY A 53 -14.27 10.76 15.71
CA GLY A 53 -15.36 10.75 14.72
C GLY A 53 -14.97 11.22 13.31
N VAL A 54 -13.68 11.50 13.06
CA VAL A 54 -13.18 11.88 11.73
C VAL A 54 -12.98 10.64 10.87
N THR A 55 -13.45 10.66 9.62
CA THR A 55 -13.19 9.54 8.69
C THR A 55 -11.74 9.58 8.20
N VAL A 56 -10.94 8.59 8.58
CA VAL A 56 -9.56 8.42 8.13
C VAL A 56 -9.49 7.37 7.04
N ARG A 57 -9.00 7.74 5.87
CA ARG A 57 -8.78 6.84 4.73
C ARG A 57 -7.30 6.80 4.39
N LEU A 58 -6.69 5.62 4.45
CA LEU A 58 -5.27 5.45 4.27
C LEU A 58 -4.97 4.51 3.10
N LEU A 59 -4.16 4.98 2.16
CA LEU A 59 -3.56 4.19 1.10
C LEU A 59 -2.13 3.81 1.48
N CYS A 60 -1.79 2.54 1.30
CA CYS A 60 -0.42 2.07 1.42
C CYS A 60 -0.13 0.94 0.42
N THR A 61 1.15 0.65 0.25
CA THR A 61 1.59 -0.53 -0.50
C THR A 61 1.69 -1.75 0.41
N PRO A 62 1.67 -2.98 -0.15
CA PRO A 62 1.87 -4.20 0.63
C PRO A 62 3.17 -4.21 1.45
N GLN A 63 4.25 -3.62 0.92
CA GLN A 63 5.56 -3.56 1.58
C GLN A 63 5.47 -2.76 2.89
N VAL A 64 4.75 -1.64 2.88
CA VAL A 64 4.54 -0.81 4.08
C VAL A 64 3.55 -1.47 5.04
N LEU A 65 2.52 -2.14 4.53
CA LEU A 65 1.57 -2.88 5.37
C LEU A 65 2.26 -3.97 6.21
N ALA A 66 3.27 -4.64 5.64
CA ALA A 66 4.01 -5.72 6.28
C ALA A 66 4.90 -5.26 7.45
N VAL A 67 5.11 -3.95 7.63
CA VAL A 67 5.95 -3.41 8.73
C VAL A 67 5.29 -3.70 10.09
N PRO A 68 6.00 -4.36 11.03
CA PRO A 68 5.50 -4.62 12.37
C PRO A 68 5.10 -3.34 13.11
N HIS A 69 4.01 -3.40 13.89
CA HIS A 69 3.51 -2.29 14.70
C HIS A 69 3.15 -0.99 13.93
N GLY A 70 3.10 -1.04 12.59
CA GLY A 70 2.65 0.06 11.73
C GLY A 70 1.15 0.03 11.46
N ILE A 71 0.78 0.09 10.18
CA ILE A 71 -0.62 0.16 9.72
C ILE A 71 -1.41 -1.08 10.16
N LEU A 72 -0.81 -2.27 10.09
CA LEU A 72 -1.49 -3.51 10.41
C LEU A 72 -1.96 -3.58 11.88
N ALA A 73 -1.22 -2.97 12.80
CA ALA A 73 -1.62 -2.88 14.20
C ALA A 73 -2.87 -2.00 14.36
N ALA A 74 -2.95 -0.88 13.64
CA ALA A 74 -4.13 -0.02 13.62
C ALA A 74 -5.36 -0.72 13.02
N VAL A 75 -5.17 -1.47 11.93
CA VAL A 75 -6.23 -2.27 11.29
C VAL A 75 -6.77 -3.33 12.25
N ARG A 76 -5.89 -4.08 12.93
CA ARG A 76 -6.29 -5.11 13.91
C ARG A 76 -6.99 -4.52 15.14
N GLY A 77 -6.73 -3.26 15.45
CA GLY A 77 -7.41 -2.53 16.53
C GLY A 77 -8.89 -2.21 16.24
N GLY A 78 -9.38 -2.45 15.00
CA GLY A 78 -10.80 -2.37 14.67
C GLY A 78 -11.41 -0.97 14.84
N GLN A 79 -10.64 0.09 14.58
CA GLN A 79 -11.12 1.45 14.81
C GLN A 79 -12.19 1.84 13.78
N LEU A 80 -13.40 2.10 14.28
CA LEU A 80 -14.48 2.72 13.50
C LEU A 80 -13.99 4.03 12.88
N GLY A 81 -14.28 4.24 11.61
CA GLY A 81 -13.84 5.41 10.86
C GLY A 81 -12.40 5.35 10.35
N PHE A 82 -11.65 4.25 10.55
CA PHE A 82 -10.31 4.06 9.99
C PHE A 82 -10.33 3.00 8.87
N GLU A 83 -10.24 3.45 7.63
CA GLU A 83 -10.25 2.59 6.44
C GLU A 83 -8.85 2.51 5.83
N VAL A 84 -8.39 1.30 5.51
CA VAL A 84 -7.12 1.07 4.81
C VAL A 84 -7.38 0.35 3.49
N ARG A 85 -6.75 0.86 2.43
CA ARG A 85 -6.72 0.23 1.11
C ARG A 85 -5.29 0.10 0.59
N ILE A 86 -5.12 -0.88 -0.26
CA ILE A 86 -3.83 -1.38 -0.74
C ILE A 86 -3.71 -1.06 -2.22
N THR A 87 -2.61 -0.39 -2.57
CA THR A 87 -2.29 0.00 -3.94
C THR A 87 -0.88 -0.44 -4.29
N ASP A 88 -0.67 -0.76 -5.56
CA ASP A 88 0.61 -1.04 -6.19
C ASP A 88 1.31 0.22 -6.72
N ALA A 89 0.60 1.36 -6.78
CA ALA A 89 1.16 2.63 -7.23
C ALA A 89 2.10 3.24 -6.17
N ASP A 90 3.34 3.57 -6.55
CA ASP A 90 4.25 4.35 -5.71
C ASP A 90 3.85 5.83 -5.75
N LEU A 91 2.96 6.21 -4.83
CA LEU A 91 2.45 7.57 -4.73
C LEU A 91 3.27 8.40 -3.74
N HIS A 92 3.34 9.71 -3.99
CA HIS A 92 3.98 10.63 -3.07
C HIS A 92 3.22 10.73 -1.74
N GLY A 93 3.97 10.64 -0.63
CA GLY A 93 3.40 10.79 0.71
C GLY A 93 2.63 12.09 0.87
N THR A 94 1.34 11.98 1.20
CA THR A 94 0.39 13.10 1.24
C THR A 94 -0.59 12.92 2.39
N VAL A 95 -0.97 14.00 3.07
CA VAL A 95 -2.06 14.05 4.05
C VAL A 95 -2.99 15.20 3.67
N ILE A 96 -4.26 14.89 3.42
CA ILE A 96 -5.29 15.87 3.05
C ILE A 96 -6.31 15.91 4.18
N VAL A 97 -6.60 17.10 4.69
CA VAL A 97 -7.57 17.32 5.78
C VAL A 97 -8.75 18.13 5.27
N ASP A 98 -9.95 17.57 5.43
CA ASP A 98 -11.25 18.16 5.09
C ASP A 98 -11.36 18.76 3.67
N GLY A 99 -10.46 18.38 2.76
CA GLY A 99 -10.34 18.99 1.43
C GLY A 99 -9.93 20.46 1.44
N LYS A 100 -9.36 20.96 2.55
CA LYS A 100 -9.02 22.38 2.74
C LYS A 100 -7.53 22.63 2.95
N ALA A 101 -6.81 21.64 3.44
CA ALA A 101 -5.37 21.71 3.61
C ALA A 101 -4.74 20.38 3.20
N ALA A 102 -3.57 20.45 2.58
CA ALA A 102 -2.79 19.28 2.23
C ALA A 102 -1.34 19.47 2.67
N PHE A 103 -0.79 18.47 3.33
CA PHE A 103 0.64 18.25 3.43
C PHE A 103 1.06 17.34 2.29
N GLY A 104 2.05 17.75 1.50
CA GLY A 104 2.59 16.93 0.41
C GLY A 104 4.08 17.15 0.26
N ARG A 105 4.77 16.12 -0.23
CA ARG A 105 6.19 16.24 -0.59
C ARG A 105 6.38 17.20 -1.76
N SER A 106 7.47 17.96 -1.72
CA SER A 106 7.87 18.95 -2.72
C SER A 106 9.34 18.76 -3.08
N GLY A 107 9.67 18.91 -4.37
CA GLY A 107 11.04 18.81 -4.91
C GLY A 107 11.21 17.71 -5.97
N PRO A 108 12.31 17.74 -6.75
CA PRO A 108 12.55 16.76 -7.82
C PRO A 108 12.61 15.31 -7.28
N GLU A 109 12.11 14.39 -8.12
CA GLU A 109 11.83 12.97 -7.80
C GLU A 109 12.97 12.21 -7.11
N ARG A 110 14.23 12.59 -7.36
CA ARG A 110 15.40 11.90 -6.80
C ARG A 110 15.66 12.20 -5.33
N ASP A 111 15.07 13.23 -4.75
CA ASP A 111 15.29 13.56 -3.34
C ASP A 111 14.02 13.70 -2.51
N GLY A 112 12.97 14.38 -3.00
CA GLY A 112 11.70 14.54 -2.26
C GLY A 112 11.87 14.90 -0.77
N ARG A 113 12.99 15.53 -0.41
CA ARG A 113 13.44 15.72 0.97
C ARG A 113 12.63 16.79 1.68
N TYR A 114 11.87 17.59 0.94
CA TYR A 114 11.05 18.64 1.49
C TYR A 114 9.57 18.31 1.35
N ALA A 115 8.77 18.90 2.21
CA ALA A 115 7.33 18.91 2.15
C ALA A 115 6.79 20.30 2.45
N THR A 116 5.60 20.55 1.96
CA THR A 116 4.90 21.81 2.10
C THR A 116 3.49 21.55 2.60
N VAL A 117 3.02 22.45 3.45
CA VAL A 117 1.60 22.58 3.74
C VAL A 117 1.03 23.56 2.74
N ASN A 118 -0.02 23.14 2.04
CA ASN A 118 -0.72 23.91 1.04
C ASN A 118 -2.18 24.08 1.48
N THR A 119 -2.67 25.31 1.43
CA THR A 119 -4.06 25.70 1.73
C THR A 119 -4.76 26.34 0.54
N ASP A 120 -4.09 26.42 -0.62
CA ASP A 120 -4.74 26.80 -1.88
C ASP A 120 -5.75 25.73 -2.29
N LEU A 121 -7.03 26.12 -2.36
CA LEU A 121 -8.13 25.18 -2.56
C LEU A 121 -8.07 24.47 -3.90
N ALA A 122 -7.57 25.12 -4.96
CA ALA A 122 -7.42 24.49 -6.27
C ALA A 122 -6.39 23.36 -6.23
N SER A 123 -5.22 23.63 -5.64
CA SER A 123 -4.16 22.65 -5.44
C SER A 123 -4.61 21.50 -4.53
N VAL A 124 -5.27 21.80 -3.41
CA VAL A 124 -5.79 20.78 -2.49
C VAL A 124 -6.83 19.91 -3.18
N ARG A 125 -7.71 20.49 -3.99
CA ARG A 125 -8.71 19.74 -4.77
C ARG A 125 -8.07 18.83 -5.80
N ALA A 126 -7.01 19.27 -6.49
CA ALA A 126 -6.27 18.43 -7.42
C ALA A 126 -5.64 17.21 -6.72
N LEU A 127 -4.98 17.43 -5.57
CA LEU A 127 -4.42 16.34 -4.75
C LEU A 127 -5.49 15.38 -4.26
N TYR A 128 -6.65 15.90 -3.86
CA TYR A 128 -7.78 15.08 -3.44
C TYR A 128 -8.32 14.21 -4.58
N LEU A 129 -8.42 14.75 -5.81
CA LEU A 129 -8.86 13.97 -6.97
C LEU A 129 -7.88 12.85 -7.31
N MET A 130 -6.56 13.10 -7.20
CA MET A 130 -5.54 12.06 -7.35
C MET A 130 -5.71 10.96 -6.29
N PHE A 131 -5.91 11.34 -5.03
CA PHE A 131 -6.22 10.41 -3.95
C PHE A 131 -7.49 9.60 -4.24
N ALA A 132 -8.57 10.26 -4.65
CA ALA A 132 -9.86 9.62 -4.90
C ALA A 132 -9.78 8.60 -6.04
N GLY A 133 -9.04 8.91 -7.10
CA GLY A 133 -8.75 7.97 -8.19
C GLY A 133 -8.02 6.73 -7.70
N ALA A 134 -6.89 6.92 -6.99
CA ALA A 134 -6.13 5.81 -6.42
C ALA A 134 -6.94 5.00 -5.39
N TRP A 135 -7.78 5.67 -4.59
CA TRP A 135 -8.66 5.03 -3.62
C TRP A 135 -9.70 4.13 -4.28
N GLY A 136 -10.29 4.58 -5.39
CA GLY A 136 -11.29 3.85 -6.15
C GLY A 136 -10.77 2.54 -6.74
N SER A 137 -9.50 2.50 -7.16
CA SER A 137 -8.86 1.31 -7.72
C SER A 137 -8.16 0.42 -6.68
N ALA A 138 -7.96 0.90 -5.45
CA ALA A 138 -7.23 0.18 -4.42
C ALA A 138 -8.07 -0.92 -3.73
N MET A 139 -7.40 -2.01 -3.32
CA MET A 139 -8.02 -3.16 -2.69
C MET A 139 -8.25 -2.92 -1.18
N PRO A 140 -9.44 -3.20 -0.61
CA PRO A 140 -9.64 -3.16 0.84
C PRO A 140 -8.66 -4.06 1.61
N VAL A 141 -8.10 -3.56 2.72
CA VAL A 141 -7.07 -4.29 3.48
C VAL A 141 -7.52 -5.69 3.92
N HIS A 142 -8.78 -5.87 4.29
CA HIS A 142 -9.29 -7.16 4.74
C HIS A 142 -9.39 -8.18 3.59
N GLU A 143 -9.65 -7.72 2.36
CA GLU A 143 -9.59 -8.55 1.16
C GLU A 143 -8.14 -8.93 0.86
N HIS A 144 -7.21 -7.97 0.95
CA HIS A 144 -5.78 -8.26 0.78
C HIS A 144 -5.28 -9.30 1.78
N LEU A 145 -5.61 -9.16 3.07
CA LEU A 145 -5.20 -10.11 4.10
C LEU A 145 -5.75 -11.51 3.85
N ARG A 146 -7.03 -11.63 3.46
CA ARG A 146 -7.64 -12.92 3.08
C ARG A 146 -6.97 -13.53 1.86
N LEU A 147 -6.62 -12.73 0.86
CA LEU A 147 -5.89 -13.17 -0.31
C LEU A 147 -4.49 -13.68 0.07
N ALA A 148 -3.76 -12.91 0.88
CA ALA A 148 -2.43 -13.28 1.36
C ALA A 148 -2.46 -14.58 2.17
N ASP A 149 -3.46 -14.78 3.03
CA ASP A 149 -3.62 -16.02 3.80
C ASP A 149 -3.89 -17.24 2.92
N ARG A 150 -4.76 -17.10 1.90
CA ARG A 150 -5.05 -18.19 0.95
C ARG A 150 -3.83 -18.60 0.13
N LEU A 151 -2.96 -17.64 -0.17
CA LEU A 151 -1.77 -17.84 -1.01
C LEU A 151 -0.48 -18.07 -0.20
N ARG A 152 -0.59 -18.22 1.12
CA ARG A 152 0.55 -18.37 2.04
C ARG A 152 1.24 -19.73 1.94
N SER A 153 0.57 -20.77 1.47
CA SER A 153 1.13 -22.13 1.47
C SER A 153 2.33 -22.25 0.53
N ASP A 154 3.30 -23.09 0.89
CA ASP A 154 4.53 -23.27 0.11
C ASP A 154 4.23 -23.71 -1.33
N SER A 155 3.25 -24.60 -1.52
CA SER A 155 2.80 -24.99 -2.86
C SER A 155 2.27 -23.83 -3.67
N MET A 156 1.52 -22.89 -3.08
CA MET A 156 1.02 -21.71 -3.81
C MET A 156 2.17 -20.75 -4.13
N ARG A 157 3.10 -20.53 -3.19
CA ARG A 157 4.28 -19.69 -3.42
C ARG A 157 5.11 -20.21 -4.61
N VAL A 158 5.39 -21.51 -4.66
CA VAL A 158 6.14 -22.09 -5.78
C VAL A 158 5.37 -21.94 -7.11
N ILE A 159 4.04 -22.09 -7.10
CA ILE A 159 3.25 -21.86 -8.33
C ILE A 159 3.35 -20.40 -8.78
N LEU A 160 3.21 -19.44 -7.86
CA LEU A 160 3.35 -18.01 -8.15
C LEU A 160 4.74 -17.68 -8.72
N GLU A 161 5.81 -18.24 -8.13
CA GLU A 161 7.18 -18.07 -8.64
C GLU A 161 7.32 -18.57 -10.09
N ARG A 162 6.73 -19.73 -10.40
CA ARG A 162 6.73 -20.28 -11.78
C ARG A 162 5.95 -19.42 -12.76
N LEU A 163 4.84 -18.83 -12.32
CA LEU A 163 4.07 -17.88 -13.13
C LEU A 163 4.89 -16.61 -13.43
N ARG A 164 5.62 -16.09 -12.44
CA ARG A 164 6.54 -14.95 -12.59
C ARG A 164 7.68 -15.25 -13.56
N GLU A 165 8.25 -16.45 -13.49
CA GLU A 165 9.33 -16.91 -14.38
C GLU A 165 8.86 -17.24 -15.80
N GLY A 166 7.54 -17.25 -16.06
CA GLY A 166 6.99 -17.52 -17.38
C GLY A 166 7.08 -19.00 -17.81
N HIS A 167 7.25 -19.93 -16.87
CA HIS A 167 7.30 -21.36 -17.18
C HIS A 167 5.93 -21.90 -17.62
N THR A 168 5.95 -22.92 -18.49
CA THR A 168 4.75 -23.63 -18.91
C THR A 168 4.20 -24.52 -17.79
N ASP A 169 2.89 -24.78 -17.81
CA ASP A 169 2.20 -25.58 -16.81
C ASP A 169 2.80 -26.99 -16.63
N ASP A 170 3.26 -27.61 -17.73
CA ASP A 170 3.81 -28.97 -17.71
C ASP A 170 5.18 -29.03 -17.03
N VAL A 171 6.05 -28.05 -17.30
CA VAL A 171 7.37 -27.93 -16.65
C VAL A 171 7.20 -27.64 -15.17
N ALA A 172 6.31 -26.70 -14.82
CA ALA A 172 6.06 -26.33 -13.45
C ALA A 172 5.38 -27.45 -12.64
N ALA A 173 4.41 -28.16 -13.22
CA ALA A 173 3.72 -29.28 -12.56
C ALA A 173 4.68 -30.44 -12.23
N LYS A 174 5.59 -30.79 -13.16
CA LYS A 174 6.61 -31.81 -12.93
C LYS A 174 7.54 -31.44 -11.78
N LYS A 175 7.96 -30.17 -11.72
CA LYS A 175 8.91 -29.68 -10.70
C LYS A 175 8.34 -29.74 -9.27
N ILE A 176 7.04 -29.56 -9.11
CA ILE A 176 6.36 -29.64 -7.79
C ILE A 176 5.62 -30.96 -7.56
N GLN A 177 5.85 -31.95 -8.43
CA GLN A 177 5.35 -33.33 -8.30
C GLN A 177 3.81 -33.44 -8.15
N ILE A 178 3.04 -32.62 -8.90
CA ILE A 178 1.57 -32.73 -8.96
C ILE A 178 1.09 -32.99 -10.39
N SER A 179 -0.15 -33.47 -10.53
CA SER A 179 -0.75 -33.64 -11.86
C SER A 179 -0.92 -32.30 -12.59
N LEU A 180 -0.79 -32.30 -13.91
CA LEU A 180 -1.04 -31.11 -14.75
C LEU A 180 -2.44 -30.53 -14.53
N ARG A 181 -3.44 -31.39 -14.31
CA ARG A 181 -4.82 -30.98 -13.98
C ARG A 181 -4.89 -30.21 -12.67
N THR A 182 -4.22 -30.72 -11.63
CA THR A 182 -4.15 -30.07 -10.32
C THR A 182 -3.44 -28.72 -10.42
N TYR A 183 -2.29 -28.67 -11.12
CA TYR A 183 -1.55 -27.42 -11.37
C TYR A 183 -2.42 -26.37 -12.05
N ARG A 184 -3.06 -26.72 -13.18
CA ARG A 184 -3.96 -25.81 -13.91
C ARG A 184 -5.13 -25.30 -13.07
N ARG A 185 -5.68 -26.14 -12.19
CA ARG A 185 -6.72 -25.73 -11.24
C ARG A 185 -6.21 -24.67 -10.25
N HIS A 186 -5.00 -24.84 -9.74
CA HIS A 186 -4.37 -23.84 -8.87
C HIS A 186 -4.08 -22.54 -9.60
N VAL A 187 -3.51 -22.60 -10.81
CA VAL A 187 -3.28 -21.41 -11.65
C VAL A 187 -4.58 -20.67 -11.94
N ALA A 188 -5.64 -21.37 -12.30
CA ALA A 188 -6.95 -20.77 -12.54
C ALA A 188 -7.55 -20.14 -11.27
N ALA A 189 -7.31 -20.71 -10.08
CA ALA A 189 -7.70 -20.10 -8.82
C ALA A 189 -6.91 -18.82 -8.54
N ILE A 190 -5.58 -18.87 -8.67
CA ILE A 190 -4.68 -17.72 -8.50
C ILE A 190 -5.05 -16.60 -9.45
N MET A 191 -5.22 -16.88 -10.75
CA MET A 191 -5.57 -15.87 -11.75
C MET A 191 -6.87 -15.14 -11.39
N ARG A 192 -7.90 -15.87 -10.94
CA ARG A 192 -9.14 -15.26 -10.45
C ARG A 192 -8.91 -14.41 -9.20
N ASP A 193 -8.13 -14.93 -8.26
CA ASP A 193 -7.88 -14.30 -6.97
C ASP A 193 -7.05 -13.01 -7.07
N VAL A 194 -6.14 -12.92 -8.04
CA VAL A 194 -5.32 -11.71 -8.28
C VAL A 194 -5.84 -10.85 -9.44
N GLY A 195 -7.00 -11.20 -10.02
CA GLY A 195 -7.63 -10.44 -11.12
C GLY A 195 -6.81 -10.41 -12.41
N ALA A 196 -6.11 -11.50 -12.74
CA ALA A 196 -5.28 -11.61 -13.93
C ALA A 196 -5.98 -12.36 -15.09
N SER A 197 -5.84 -11.84 -16.31
CA SER A 197 -6.32 -12.44 -17.55
C SER A 197 -5.27 -13.33 -18.24
N SER A 198 -4.00 -13.26 -17.82
CA SER A 198 -2.95 -14.16 -18.28
C SER A 198 -2.08 -14.68 -17.12
N ARG A 199 -1.36 -15.78 -17.37
CA ARG A 199 -0.42 -16.40 -16.40
C ARG A 199 0.73 -15.46 -16.05
N PHE A 200 1.29 -14.80 -17.05
CA PHE A 200 2.34 -13.81 -16.85
C PHE A 200 1.84 -12.64 -16.00
N GLN A 201 0.66 -12.11 -16.33
CA GLN A 201 0.04 -11.05 -15.54
C GLN A 201 -0.22 -11.50 -14.08
N ALA A 202 -0.59 -12.76 -13.85
CA ALA A 202 -0.76 -13.29 -12.49
C ALA A 202 0.55 -13.29 -11.70
N GLY A 203 1.67 -13.63 -12.34
CA GLY A 203 3.00 -13.52 -11.74
C GLY A 203 3.37 -12.08 -11.38
N VAL A 204 3.13 -11.12 -12.29
CA VAL A 204 3.37 -9.68 -12.05
C VAL A 204 2.51 -9.15 -10.90
N ARG A 205 1.19 -9.43 -10.94
CA ARG A 205 0.22 -9.04 -9.90
C ARG A 205 0.59 -9.63 -8.54
N ALA A 206 1.13 -10.83 -8.48
CA ALA A 206 1.58 -11.43 -7.23
C ALA A 206 2.73 -10.65 -6.58
N VAL A 207 3.63 -10.09 -7.39
CA VAL A 207 4.72 -9.23 -6.91
C VAL A 207 4.18 -7.86 -6.46
N GLU A 208 3.29 -7.25 -7.25
CA GLU A 208 2.64 -5.97 -6.94
C GLU A 208 1.86 -6.02 -5.63
N LEU A 209 1.16 -7.13 -5.37
CA LEU A 209 0.41 -7.39 -4.15
C LEU A 209 1.28 -7.87 -2.97
N GLY A 210 2.61 -7.93 -3.14
CA GLY A 210 3.54 -8.37 -2.09
C GLY A 210 3.37 -9.84 -1.68
N LEU A 211 2.73 -10.65 -2.52
CA LEU A 211 2.57 -12.10 -2.32
C LEU A 211 3.86 -12.86 -2.66
N LEU A 212 4.70 -12.27 -3.51
CA LEU A 212 6.05 -12.69 -3.82
C LEU A 212 7.03 -11.55 -3.55
N SER A 213 8.23 -11.91 -3.12
CA SER A 213 9.37 -10.99 -3.06
C SER A 213 9.81 -10.62 -4.48
N HIS A 214 10.33 -9.39 -4.66
CA HIS A 214 11.06 -9.03 -5.87
C HIS A 214 12.40 -9.80 -5.85
N SER A 215 12.48 -11.00 -6.42
CA SER A 215 13.78 -11.65 -6.60
C SER A 215 14.54 -10.91 -7.71
N GLY A 216 15.37 -9.96 -7.29
CA GLY A 216 16.32 -9.18 -8.10
C GLY A 216 17.37 -8.44 -7.25
N SER A 217 17.53 -8.78 -5.96
CA SER A 217 18.53 -8.17 -5.07
C SER A 217 19.22 -9.22 -4.20
N GLU A 218 19.75 -10.26 -4.84
CA GLU A 218 20.90 -11.01 -4.33
C GLU A 218 21.85 -11.19 -5.52
N LEU A 219 23.15 -10.95 -5.26
CA LEU A 219 24.28 -10.78 -6.19
C LEU A 219 24.59 -9.33 -6.59
N VAL A 220 25.16 -8.55 -5.67
CA VAL A 220 26.58 -8.14 -5.72
C VAL A 220 27.05 -7.99 -4.27
N ASP A 221 27.95 -8.89 -3.85
CA ASP A 221 28.83 -8.71 -2.68
C ASP A 221 29.79 -7.52 -2.90
#